data_AF-A0A2R6AHU3-F1
#
_entry.id   AF-A0A2R6AHU3-F1
#
_cell.length_a   1.000
_cell.length_b   1.000
_cell.length_c   1.000
_cell.angle_alpha   90.00
_cell.angle_beta   90.00
_cell.angle_gamma   90.00
#
_symmetry.space_group_name_H-M   'P 1'
#
loop_
_entity.id
_entity.type
_entity.pdbx_description
1 polymer ?
#
loop_
_entity_poly.entity_id
_entity_poly.type
_entity_poly.pdbx_seq_one_letter_code
_entity_poly.pdbx_strand_id
1 'polypeptide(L)' 'MEHDLVSISPINGRYRREVQELSDYFSEFALMRERVFVEIEYLIFLSKLLNLDLKAIKKRQ' A
#
# COMPACT_ATOMS: atom_id res chain seq x y z
N MET A 1 21.87 -3.09 8.13
CA MET A 1 23.25 -2.63 8.35
C MET A 1 24.02 -2.50 7.05
N GLU A 2 24.09 -3.50 6.16
CA GLU A 2 24.78 -3.31 4.85
C GLU A 2 24.03 -2.37 3.89
N HIS A 3 22.70 -2.48 3.85
CA HIS A 3 21.85 -1.65 2.99
C HIS A 3 21.82 -0.16 3.35
N ASP A 4 22.12 0.20 4.61
CA ASP A 4 22.02 1.59 5.06
C ASP A 4 23.21 2.43 4.58
N LEU A 5 24.38 1.80 4.35
CA LEU A 5 25.60 2.47 3.88
C LEU A 5 25.60 2.74 2.38
N VAL A 6 24.84 1.95 1.60
CA VAL A 6 24.67 2.12 0.16
C VAL A 6 23.46 2.99 -0.22
N SER A 7 22.68 3.42 0.77
CA SER A 7 21.55 4.32 0.55
C SER A 7 22.04 5.68 0.03
N ILE A 8 21.48 6.12 -1.10
CA ILE A 8 21.77 7.44 -1.69
C ILE A 8 21.23 8.56 -0.79
N SER A 9 20.03 8.37 -0.22
CA SER A 9 19.39 9.37 0.64
C SER A 9 19.74 9.11 2.12
N PRO A 10 20.11 10.14 2.90
CA PRO A 10 20.43 9.96 4.31
C PRO A 10 19.21 9.51 5.14
N ILE A 11 17.98 9.81 4.72
CA ILE A 11 16.75 9.40 5.41
C ILE A 11 16.58 7.88 5.44
N ASN A 12 16.99 7.20 4.36
CA ASN A 12 16.90 5.74 4.21
C ASN A 12 18.14 5.02 4.77
N GLY A 13 19.14 5.76 5.27
CA GLY A 13 20.40 5.24 5.79
C GLY A 13 20.76 5.86 7.14
N ARG A 14 21.54 6.95 7.12
CA ARG A 14 22.07 7.63 8.32
C ARG A 14 20.99 7.91 9.38
N TYR A 15 19.82 8.37 8.98
CA TYR A 15 18.73 8.75 9.89
C TYR A 15 17.60 7.71 9.96
N ARG A 16 17.85 6.48 9.49
CA ARG A 16 16.82 5.46 9.40
C ARG A 16 16.24 5.10 10.76
N ARG A 17 17.06 5.09 11.83
CA ARG A 17 16.59 4.71 13.17
C ARG A 17 15.60 5.73 13.73
N GLU A 18 15.79 7.00 13.39
CA GLU A 18 14.99 8.13 13.84
C GLU A 18 13.65 8.20 13.11
N VAL A 19 13.58 7.71 11.86
CA VAL A 19 12.42 7.86 10.97
C VAL A 19 11.80 6.53 10.52
N GLN A 20 12.24 5.39 11.05
CA GLN A 20 11.78 4.07 10.59
C GLN A 20 10.26 3.89 10.63
N GLU A 21 9.59 4.49 11.63
CA GLU A 21 8.12 4.45 11.77
C GLU A 21 7.38 5.11 10.61
N LEU A 22 8.02 6.07 9.93
CA LEU A 22 7.42 6.73 8.77
C LEU A 22 7.34 5.79 7.57
N SER A 23 8.14 4.72 7.52
CA SER A 23 8.10 3.76 6.41
C SER A 23 6.77 3.00 6.32
N ASP A 24 6.01 2.91 7.41
CA ASP A 24 4.69 2.31 7.42
C ASP A 24 3.64 3.16 6.67
N TYR A 25 3.97 4.41 6.35
CA TYR A 25 3.09 5.37 5.66
C TYR A 25 3.70 5.94 4.37
N PHE A 26 5.00 6.22 4.36
CA PHE A 26 5.73 6.90 3.27
C PHE A 26 6.76 5.98 2.61
N SER A 27 6.32 4.77 2.24
CA SER A 27 7.08 3.85 1.42
C SER A 27 6.25 3.41 0.22
N GLU A 28 6.91 2.87 -0.81
CA GLU A 28 6.20 2.27 -1.94
C GLU A 28 5.28 1.13 -1.47
N PHE A 29 5.71 0.34 -0.49
CA PHE A 29 4.88 -0.68 0.14
C PHE A 29 3.61 -0.09 0.78
N ALA A 30 3.76 0.94 1.61
CA ALA A 30 2.63 1.63 2.23
C ALA A 30 1.70 2.22 1.17
N LEU A 31 2.24 2.87 0.14
CA LEU A 31 1.45 3.42 -0.96
C LEU A 31 0.66 2.33 -1.69
N MET A 32 1.28 1.18 -2.01
CA MET A 32 0.58 0.07 -2.66
C MET A 32 -0.51 -0.52 -1.76
N ARG A 33 -0.22 -0.69 -0.46
CA ARG A 33 -1.21 -1.17 0.53
C ARG A 33 -2.43 -0.26 0.58
N GLU A 34 -2.22 1.05 0.74
CA GLU A 34 -3.31 2.02 0.82
C GLU A 34 -4.09 2.13 -0.50
N ARG A 35 -3.40 2.04 -1.65
CA ARG A 35 -4.10 1.99 -2.96
C ARG A 35 -5.01 0.78 -3.07
N VAL A 36 -4.52 -0.43 -2.76
CA VAL A 36 -5.35 -1.64 -2.78
C VAL A 36 -6.54 -1.52 -1.84
N PHE A 37 -6.33 -0.97 -0.64
CA PHE A 37 -7.40 -0.71 0.32
C PHE A 37 -8.50 0.20 -0.28
N VAL A 38 -8.10 1.37 -0.81
CA VAL A 38 -9.05 2.32 -1.43
C VAL A 38 -9.78 1.70 -2.63
N GLU A 39 -9.09 0.97 -3.49
CA GLU A 39 -9.70 0.32 -4.66
C GLU A 39 -10.74 -0.73 -4.24
N ILE A 40 -10.46 -1.52 -3.20
CA ILE A 40 -11.41 -2.50 -2.65
C ILE A 40 -12.63 -1.79 -2.05
N GLU A 41 -12.42 -0.77 -1.22
CA GLU A 41 -13.50 0.00 -0.60
C GLU A 41 -14.36 0.70 -1.66
N TYR A 42 -13.74 1.27 -2.70
CA TYR A 42 -14.43 1.90 -3.81
C TYR A 42 -15.24 0.88 -4.63
N LEU A 43 -14.70 -0.32 -4.88
CA LEU A 43 -15.43 -1.40 -5.53
C LEU A 43 -16.64 -1.86 -4.71
N ILE A 44 -16.49 -2.00 -3.39
CA ILE A 44 -17.58 -2.33 -2.47
C ILE A 44 -18.65 -1.22 -2.49
N PHE A 45 -18.23 0.05 -2.47
CA PHE A 45 -19.13 1.19 -2.57
C PHE A 45 -19.95 1.16 -3.86
N LEU A 46 -19.29 0.99 -5.01
CA LEU A 46 -19.97 0.89 -6.31
C LEU A 46 -20.92 -0.31 -6.39
N SER A 47 -20.52 -1.46 -5.84
CA SER A 47 -21.40 -2.63 -5.78
C SER A 47 -22.67 -2.36 -5.00
N LYS A 48 -22.57 -1.72 -3.83
CA LYS A 48 -23.73 -1.33 -3.01
C LYS A 48 -24.60 -0.30 -3.73
N LEU A 49 -23.98 0.69 -4.38
CA LEU A 49 -24.69 1.74 -5.12
C LEU A 49 -25.47 1.18 -6.31
N LEU A 50 -24.92 0.19 -6.99
CA LEU A 50 -25.49 -0.40 -8.20
C LEU A 50 -26.29 -1.70 -7.93
N ASN A 51 -26.46 -2.09 -6.67
CA ASN A 51 -27.06 -3.36 -6.25
C ASN A 51 -26.43 -4.60 -6.96
N LEU A 52 -25.11 -4.58 -7.17
CA LEU A 52 -24.38 -5.68 -7.80
C LEU A 52 -23.95 -6.71 -6.76
N ASP A 53 -24.17 -8.00 -7.05
CA ASP A 53 -23.62 -9.10 -6.25
C ASP A 53 -22.18 -9.42 -6.68
N LEU A 54 -21.19 -9.02 -5.86
CA LEU A 54 -19.78 -9.30 -6.09
C LEU A 54 -19.43 -10.80 -6.06
N LYS A 55 -20.26 -11.65 -5.42
CA LYS A 55 -20.02 -13.10 -5.35
C LYS A 55 -20.34 -13.82 -6.67
N ALA A 56 -21.13 -13.18 -7.53
CA ALA A 56 -21.49 -13.73 -8.84
C ALA A 56 -20.35 -13.64 -9.87
N ILE A 57 -19.27 -12.91 -9.57
CA ILE A 57 -18.12 -12.76 -10.45
C ILE A 57 -17.33 -14.09 -10.47
N LYS A 58 -17.62 -14.93 -11.46
CA LYS A 58 -16.84 -16.15 -11.73
C LYS A 58 -15.42 -15.77 -12.14
N LYS A 59 -14.44 -16.38 -11.49
CA LYS A 59 -13.02 -16.31 -11.88
C LYS A 59 -12.93 -16.82 -13.34
N ARG A 60 -12.57 -15.96 -14.28
CA ARG A 60 -12.10 -16.42 -15.60
C ARG A 60 -10.73 -17.06 -15.36
N GLN A 61 -10.69 -18.39 -15.45
CA GLN A 61 -9.43 -19.08 -15.76
C GLN A 61 -8.98 -18.66 -17.15
#